data_AF-A0A9D1N403-F1
#
_entry.id   AF-A0A9D1N403-F1
#
_cell.length_a   1.000
_cell.length_b   1.000
_cell.length_c   1.000
_cell.angle_alpha   90.00
_cell.angle_beta   90.00
_cell.angle_gamma   90.00
#
_symmetry.space_group_name_H-M   'P 1'
#
loop_
_entity.id
_entity.type
_entity.pdbx_description
1 polymer ?
#
loop_
_entity_poly.entity_id
_entity_poly.type
_entity_poly.pdbx_seq_one_letter_code
_entity_poly.pdbx_strand_id
1 'polypeptide(L)' 'MNIREIARLSGVSIATVSRVINTPQLVQEQTRARVEEAMRAAQYVPGRGGAHRGRRRAMLFLFNEADYN' A
#
# COMPACT_ATOMS: atom_id res chain seq x y z
N MET A 1 -10.77 -3.12 -4.55
CA MET A 1 -9.61 -3.98 -4.25
C MET A 1 -8.95 -3.39 -3.04
N ASN A 2 -8.89 -4.11 -1.92
CA ASN A 2 -8.49 -3.58 -0.61
C ASN A 2 -7.05 -3.98 -0.25
N ILE A 3 -6.44 -3.33 0.75
CA ILE A 3 -5.05 -3.63 1.12
C ILE A 3 -4.86 -5.08 1.60
N ARG A 4 -5.91 -5.67 2.19
CA ARG A 4 -5.95 -7.09 2.58
C ARG A 4 -5.73 -8.04 1.41
N GLU A 5 -6.37 -7.75 0.28
CA GLU A 5 -6.24 -8.57 -0.93
C GLU A 5 -4.83 -8.43 -1.50
N ILE A 6 -4.26 -7.22 -1.50
CA ILE A 6 -2.87 -6.99 -1.92
C ILE A 6 -1.91 -7.76 -1.03
N ALA A 7 -2.09 -7.71 0.28
CA ALA A 7 -1.29 -8.44 1.26
C ALA A 7 -1.37 -9.97 1.01
N ARG A 8 -2.58 -10.48 0.76
CA ARG A 8 -2.81 -11.89 0.44
C ARG A 8 -2.15 -12.31 -0.87
N LEU A 9 -2.27 -11.49 -1.93
CA LEU A 9 -1.66 -11.76 -3.24
C LEU A 9 -0.14 -11.71 -3.20
N SER A 10 0.43 -10.81 -2.42
CA SER A 10 1.88 -10.68 -2.25
C SER A 10 2.46 -11.65 -1.20
N GLY A 11 1.61 -12.38 -0.47
CA GLY A 11 2.02 -13.33 0.56
C GLY A 11 2.67 -12.69 1.79
N VAL A 12 2.32 -11.44 2.09
CA VAL A 12 2.86 -10.69 3.24
C VAL A 12 1.75 -10.16 4.13
N SER A 13 2.11 -9.69 5.32
CA SER A 13 1.15 -9.06 6.23
C SER A 13 0.76 -7.66 5.77
N ILE A 14 -0.44 -7.21 6.16
CA ILE A 14 -0.93 -5.84 5.90
C ILE A 14 0.06 -4.79 6.40
N ALA A 15 0.67 -5.01 7.56
CA ALA A 15 1.72 -4.15 8.11
C ALA A 15 2.94 -4.04 7.20
N THR A 16 3.31 -5.11 6.49
CA THR A 16 4.41 -5.11 5.51
C THR A 16 4.04 -4.32 4.27
N VAL A 17 2.82 -4.46 3.76
CA VAL A 17 2.32 -3.64 2.65
C VAL A 17 2.32 -2.15 3.02
N SER A 18 1.87 -1.82 4.24
CA SER A 18 1.93 -0.46 4.78
C SER A 18 3.37 0.05 4.89
N ARG A 19 4.33 -0.78 5.34
CA ARG A 19 5.75 -0.41 5.36
C ARG A 19 6.33 -0.23 3.95
N VAL A 20 5.99 -1.09 3.00
CA VAL A 20 6.43 -0.93 1.59
C VAL A 20 6.01 0.44 1.05
N ILE A 21 4.83 0.92 1.45
CA ILE A 21 4.30 2.20 1.00
C ILE A 21 4.89 3.38 1.78
N ASN A 22 4.94 3.29 3.11
CA ASN A 22 5.28 4.42 3.97
C ASN A 22 6.79 4.53 4.24
N THR A 23 7.47 3.39 4.28
CA THR A 23 8.89 3.24 4.63
C THR A 23 9.54 2.10 3.82
N PRO A 24 9.55 2.18 2.47
CA PRO A 24 10.08 1.11 1.61
C PRO A 24 11.52 0.73 1.93
N GLN A 25 12.33 1.67 2.45
CA GLN A 25 13.72 1.41 2.84
C GLN A 25 13.87 0.42 4.01
N LEU A 26 12.82 0.18 4.79
CA LEU A 26 12.83 -0.78 5.90
C LEU A 26 12.40 -2.20 5.47
N VAL A 27 12.05 -2.37 4.20
CA VAL A 27 11.58 -3.64 3.64
C VAL A 27 12.62 -4.16 2.68
N GLN A 28 12.88 -5.48 2.73
CA GLN A 28 13.78 -6.12 1.78
C GLN A 28 13.29 -5.88 0.35
N GLU A 29 14.24 -5.66 -0.55
CA GLU A 29 13.94 -5.31 -1.94
C GLU A 29 13.12 -6.39 -2.65
N GLN A 30 13.38 -7.66 -2.34
CA GLN A 30 12.61 -8.80 -2.84
C GLN A 30 11.13 -8.75 -2.40
N THR A 31 10.88 -8.42 -1.14
CA THR A 31 9.53 -8.29 -0.59
C THR A 31 8.82 -7.06 -1.17
N ARG A 32 9.55 -5.95 -1.36
CA ARG A 32 9.05 -4.75 -2.01
C ARG A 32 8.59 -5.05 -3.44
N ALA A 33 9.42 -5.73 -4.23
CA ALA A 33 9.11 -6.10 -5.61
C ALA A 33 7.84 -6.97 -5.70
N ARG A 34 7.66 -7.95 -4.81
CA ARG A 34 6.44 -8.79 -4.77
C ARG A 34 5.18 -7.97 -4.47
N VAL A 35 5.28 -7.02 -3.53
CA VAL A 35 4.16 -6.14 -3.19
C VAL A 35 3.84 -5.18 -4.34
N GLU A 36 4.86 -4.60 -4.98
CA GLU A 36 4.70 -3.74 -6.17
C GLU A 36 4.07 -4.49 -7.36
N GLU A 37 4.49 -5.74 -7.60
CA GLU A 37 3.90 -6.60 -8.61
C GLU A 37 2.44 -6.92 -8.30
N ALA A 38 2.14 -7.29 -7.04
CA ALA A 38 0.77 -7.54 -6.61
C ALA A 38 -0.11 -6.28 -6.75
N MET A 39 0.38 -5.10 -6.40
CA MET A 39 -0.33 -3.83 -6.60
C MET A 39 -0.61 -3.55 -8.08
N ARG A 40 0.35 -3.83 -8.95
CA ARG A 40 0.23 -3.66 -10.40
C ARG A 40 -0.77 -4.65 -11.00
N ALA A 41 -0.67 -5.92 -10.64
CA ALA A 41 -1.60 -6.98 -11.05
C ALA A 41 -3.02 -6.71 -10.55
N ALA A 42 -3.13 -6.16 -9.34
CA ALA A 42 -4.38 -5.77 -8.72
C ALA A 42 -5.00 -4.50 -9.31
N GLN A 43 -4.32 -3.79 -10.22
CA GLN A 43 -4.71 -2.45 -10.71
C GLN A 43 -5.15 -1.54 -9.57
N TYR A 44 -4.46 -1.64 -8.42
CA TYR A 44 -4.82 -0.86 -7.24
C TYR A 44 -4.52 0.61 -7.51
N VAL A 45 -5.57 1.35 -7.88
CA VAL A 45 -5.56 2.80 -7.95
C VAL A 45 -6.09 3.29 -6.60
N PRO A 46 -5.24 3.85 -5.73
CA PRO A 46 -5.70 4.42 -4.48
C PRO A 46 -6.74 5.50 -4.80
N GLY A 47 -7.88 5.41 -4.12
CA GLY A 47 -9.10 6.12 -4.46
C GLY A 47 -8.86 7.58 -4.79
N ARG A 48 -9.31 7.97 -5.98
CA ARG A 48 -9.43 9.34 -6.46
C ARG A 48 -10.58 10.01 -5.68
N GLY A 49 -10.41 10.22 -4.38
CA GLY A 49 -11.48 10.71 -3.51
C GLY A 49 -10.99 11.01 -2.11
N GLY A 50 -10.49 12.23 -1.90
CA GLY A 50 -10.08 12.70 -0.57
C GLY A 50 -8.96 13.71 -0.64
N ALA A 51 -9.32 14.98 -0.83
CA ALA A 51 -8.39 16.09 -0.80
C ALA A 51 -7.72 16.21 0.59
N HIS A 52 -6.53 15.64 0.76
CA HIS A 52 -5.68 15.96 1.90
C HIS A 52 -4.92 17.26 1.63
N ARG A 53 -5.65 18.37 1.78
CA ARG A 53 -5.08 19.70 1.93
C ARG A 53 -4.44 19.81 3.31
N GLY A 54 -3.12 19.70 3.37
CA GLY A 54 -2.37 20.28 4.48
C GLY A 54 -1.24 19.42 5.02
N ARG A 55 -0.04 19.96 4.84
CA ARG A 55 1.19 19.70 5.60
C ARG A 55 1.92 18.37 5.33
N ARG A 56 2.97 18.52 4.52
CA ARG A 56 4.28 17.88 4.63
C ARG A 56 4.29 16.51 5.32
N ARG A 57 4.20 15.45 4.53
CA ARG A 57 5.11 14.30 4.54
C ARG A 57 4.71 13.33 3.44
N ALA A 58 5.71 12.56 3.00
CA ALA A 58 5.77 11.50 1.99
C ALA A 58 4.43 11.02 1.41
N MET A 59 4.41 10.63 0.13
CA MET A 59 3.33 9.89 -0.54
C MET A 59 2.83 8.70 0.32
N LEU A 60 2.04 9.01 1.33
CA LEU A 60 1.31 8.09 2.17
C LEU A 60 0.13 7.77 1.28
N PHE A 61 0.15 6.62 0.61
CA PHE A 61 -1.10 6.05 0.15
C PHE A 61 -1.92 5.83 1.43
N LEU A 62 -2.77 6.80 1.74
CA LEU A 62 -3.69 6.76 2.86
C LEU A 62 -4.72 5.70 2.50
N PHE A 63 -4.40 4.45 2.85
CA PHE A 63 -5.41 3.43 3.00
C PHE A 63 -6.37 3.93 4.08
N ASN A 64 -7.60 4.23 3.66
CA ASN A 64 -8.66 4.64 4.56
C ASN A 64 -9.07 3.43 5.43
N GLU A 65 -9.78 3.64 6.54
CA GLU A 65 -10.37 2.52 7.31
C GLU A 65 -11.21 1.59 6.42
N ALA A 66 -11.82 2.14 5.37
CA ALA A 66 -12.57 1.39 4.36
C ALA A 66 -11.71 0.41 3.53
N ASP A 67 -10.40 0.65 3.38
CA ASP A 67 -9.47 -0.27 2.71
C ASP A 67 -9.05 -1.43 3.62
N TYR A 68 -9.28 -1.31 4.93
CA TYR A 68 -8.95 -2.30 5.95
C TYR A 68 -10.14 -3.18 6.35
N ASN A 69 -11.38 -2.83 5.99
CA ASN A 69 -12.55 -3.67 6.21
C ASN A 69 -12.69 -4.67 5.05
#